data_AF-A0A973MMC6-F1
#
_entry.id   AF-A0A973MMC6-F1
#
_cell.length_a   1.000
_cell.length_b   1.000
_cell.length_c   1.000
_cell.angle_alpha   90.00
_cell.angle_beta   90.00
_cell.angle_gamma   90.00
#
_symmetry.space_group_name_H-M   'P 1'
#
loop_
_entity.id
_entity.type
_entity.pdbx_description
1 polymer ?
#
loop_
_entity_poly.entity_id
_entity_poly.type
_entity_poly.pdbx_seq_one_letter_code
_entity_poly.pdbx_strand_id
1 'polypeptide(L)'
;MREMRKSAREHLEGEGLDPERYNIDGIIRDAWINGNGSEVAWEAAVEKHHIRFRAGDWVRITVETEDGFTEHHYGPIENFRRPDGNFYRRNIAKPHAAFVRPEYTHSQVVPLADLAEEINDFEIVTEWDRVHEDGPKHNYGVYQCNGMHGPYPPPATVMVIHKLSGQKKRFCDDCNTPQQRAGLADEALHYQRNAKQMILELRADPTLITGPRTDLREMWEKTDADVYREWAEVFPWLVPAPAAELYKKWKEEQRASAAA
;
A
#
# COMPACT_ATOMS: atom_id res chain seq x y z
N MET A 1 0.15 -40.82 6.74
CA MET A 1 0.21 -39.57 5.94
C MET A 1 -1.09 -38.79 5.92
N ARG A 2 -2.26 -39.36 5.57
CA ARG A 2 -3.54 -38.62 5.53
C ARG A 2 -3.95 -38.01 6.88
N GLU A 3 -3.86 -38.79 7.96
CA GLU A 3 -4.19 -38.33 9.33
C GLU A 3 -3.21 -37.26 9.82
N MET A 4 -1.90 -37.42 9.57
CA MET A 4 -0.89 -36.41 9.90
C MET A 4 -1.14 -35.09 9.16
N ARG A 5 -1.53 -35.13 7.88
CA ARG A 5 -1.93 -33.92 7.12
C ARG A 5 -3.13 -33.21 7.74
N LYS A 6 -4.13 -33.97 8.19
CA LYS A 6 -5.31 -33.41 8.86
C LYS A 6 -4.89 -32.73 10.17
N SER A 7 -4.11 -33.43 10.99
CA SER A 7 -3.61 -32.89 12.26
C SER A 7 -2.74 -31.65 12.08
N ALA A 8 -1.88 -31.56 11.05
CA ALA A 8 -1.07 -30.36 10.82
C ALA A 8 -1.93 -29.16 10.43
N ARG A 9 -2.96 -29.37 9.61
CA ARG A 9 -3.90 -28.31 9.23
C ARG A 9 -4.70 -27.83 10.45
N GLU A 10 -5.21 -28.75 11.27
CA GLU A 10 -5.94 -28.41 12.50
C GLU A 10 -5.06 -27.66 13.52
N HIS A 11 -3.77 -28.00 13.61
CA HIS A 11 -2.84 -27.31 14.51
C HIS A 11 -2.57 -25.87 14.02
N LEU A 12 -2.29 -25.70 12.72
CA LEU A 12 -2.12 -24.36 12.12
C LEU A 12 -3.39 -23.51 12.29
N GLU A 13 -4.57 -24.06 12.01
CA GLU A 13 -5.85 -23.37 12.22
C GLU A 13 -6.07 -22.99 13.68
N GLY A 14 -5.68 -23.86 14.63
CA GLY A 14 -5.74 -23.59 16.06
C GLY A 14 -4.82 -22.44 16.51
N GLU A 15 -3.69 -22.23 15.82
CA GLU A 15 -2.79 -21.08 16.00
C GLU A 15 -3.26 -19.83 15.25
N GLY A 16 -4.39 -19.89 14.54
CA GLY A 16 -4.89 -18.79 13.71
C GLY A 16 -4.12 -18.60 12.41
N LEU A 17 -3.33 -19.59 11.99
CA LEU A 17 -2.57 -19.59 10.74
C LEU A 17 -3.39 -20.24 9.61
N ASP A 18 -3.32 -19.66 8.42
CA ASP A 18 -3.94 -20.25 7.23
C ASP A 18 -3.11 -21.44 6.74
N PRO A 19 -3.61 -22.70 6.78
CA PRO A 19 -2.84 -23.86 6.29
C PRO A 19 -2.54 -23.76 4.79
N GLU A 20 -3.35 -23.01 4.04
CA GLU A 20 -3.07 -22.58 2.69
C GLU A 20 -2.00 -21.48 2.65
N ARG A 21 -1.11 -21.37 3.63
CA ARG A 21 0.14 -20.62 3.54
C ARG A 21 1.35 -21.49 3.81
N TYR A 22 1.19 -22.82 3.87
CA TYR A 22 2.28 -23.71 4.26
C TYR A 22 2.43 -24.93 3.37
N ASN A 23 3.67 -25.41 3.23
CA ASN A 23 3.96 -26.73 2.68
C ASN A 23 3.77 -27.80 3.77
N ILE A 24 2.52 -28.26 3.93
CA ILE A 24 2.11 -29.24 4.96
C ILE A 24 2.98 -30.51 4.96
N ASP A 25 3.35 -31.02 3.78
CA ASP A 25 4.21 -32.22 3.67
C ASP A 25 5.63 -31.97 4.16
N GLY A 26 6.13 -30.76 3.97
CA GLY A 26 7.41 -30.32 4.53
C GLY A 26 7.35 -30.22 6.06
N ILE A 27 6.28 -29.62 6.59
CA ILE A 27 6.06 -29.50 8.04
C ILE A 27 5.99 -30.88 8.69
N ILE A 28 5.17 -31.80 8.16
CA ILE A 28 5.06 -33.16 8.71
C ILE A 28 6.43 -33.84 8.78
N ARG A 29 7.21 -33.71 7.71
CA ARG A 29 8.54 -34.34 7.63
C ARG A 29 9.48 -33.77 8.68
N ASP A 30 9.56 -32.46 8.78
CA ASP A 30 10.54 -31.81 9.65
C ASP A 30 10.11 -31.81 11.12
N ALA A 31 8.82 -31.58 11.41
CA ALA A 31 8.28 -31.55 12.76
C ALA A 31 8.08 -32.95 13.35
N TRP A 32 7.36 -33.85 12.65
CA TRP A 32 6.97 -35.16 13.22
C TRP A 32 7.93 -36.29 12.90
N ILE A 33 8.41 -36.38 11.66
CA ILE A 33 9.29 -37.50 11.26
C ILE A 33 10.72 -37.26 11.77
N ASN A 34 11.28 -36.07 11.52
CA ASN A 34 12.65 -35.74 11.90
C ASN A 34 12.75 -35.13 13.30
N GLY A 35 11.73 -34.38 13.72
CA GLY A 35 11.71 -33.60 14.96
C GLY A 35 10.97 -34.24 16.13
N ASN A 36 10.54 -35.50 15.98
CA ASN A 36 9.79 -36.28 16.98
C ASN A 36 8.51 -35.61 17.52
N GLY A 37 7.96 -34.62 16.81
CA GLY A 37 6.77 -33.88 17.24
C GLY A 37 6.99 -32.93 18.40
N SER A 38 8.25 -32.55 18.68
CA SER A 38 8.54 -31.50 19.67
C SER A 38 8.03 -30.13 19.20
N GLU A 39 7.62 -29.29 20.14
CA GLU A 39 7.16 -27.92 19.88
C GLU A 39 8.23 -27.09 19.15
N VAL A 40 9.49 -27.20 19.57
CA VAL A 40 10.63 -26.53 18.90
C VAL A 40 10.78 -26.96 17.43
N ALA A 41 10.61 -28.25 17.14
CA ALA A 41 10.68 -28.74 15.77
C ALA A 41 9.44 -28.36 14.94
N TRP A 42 8.29 -28.23 15.59
CA TRP A 42 7.06 -27.71 14.98
C TRP A 42 7.26 -26.26 14.56
N GLU A 43 7.62 -25.36 15.47
CA GLU A 43 7.84 -23.93 15.19
C GLU A 43 8.87 -23.72 14.07
N ALA A 44 10.02 -24.39 14.16
CA ALA A 44 11.07 -24.30 13.15
C ALA A 44 10.61 -24.83 11.77
N ALA A 45 9.75 -25.85 11.74
CA ALA A 45 9.20 -26.38 10.50
C ALA A 45 8.13 -25.44 9.92
N VAL A 46 7.25 -24.87 10.75
CA VAL A 46 6.23 -23.90 10.35
C VAL A 46 6.89 -22.68 9.70
N GLU A 47 7.91 -22.11 10.34
CA GLU A 47 8.67 -20.99 9.79
C GLU A 47 9.33 -21.35 8.46
N LYS A 48 10.05 -22.48 8.42
CA LYS A 48 10.80 -22.93 7.23
C LYS A 48 9.90 -23.22 6.02
N HIS A 49 8.69 -23.71 6.25
CA HIS A 49 7.76 -24.16 5.20
C HIS A 49 6.64 -23.17 4.93
N HIS A 50 6.72 -21.96 5.49
CA HIS A 50 5.85 -20.85 5.14
C HIS A 50 6.05 -20.43 3.67
N ILE A 51 4.93 -20.28 2.97
CA ILE A 51 4.86 -19.84 1.58
C ILE A 51 4.47 -18.37 1.60
N ARG A 52 5.49 -17.50 1.49
CA ARG A 52 5.30 -16.04 1.52
C ARG A 52 4.37 -15.54 0.42
N PHE A 53 4.53 -16.03 -0.81
CA PHE A 53 3.74 -15.58 -1.97
C PHE A 53 3.09 -16.74 -2.72
N ARG A 54 1.87 -16.51 -3.21
CA ARG A 54 1.08 -17.42 -4.06
C ARG A 54 0.56 -16.68 -5.29
N ALA A 55 0.21 -17.44 -6.32
CA ALA A 55 -0.49 -16.87 -7.47
C ALA A 55 -1.85 -16.32 -7.00
N GLY A 56 -2.20 -15.12 -7.46
CA GLY A 56 -3.35 -14.35 -7.01
C GLY A 56 -3.07 -13.38 -5.87
N ASP A 57 -1.95 -13.52 -5.14
CA ASP A 57 -1.55 -12.52 -4.14
C ASP A 57 -1.26 -11.19 -4.82
N TRP A 58 -1.74 -10.11 -4.20
CA TRP A 58 -1.47 -8.75 -4.64
C TRP A 58 -0.19 -8.24 -4.00
N VAL A 59 0.70 -7.71 -4.84
CA VAL A 59 2.01 -7.24 -4.44
C VAL A 59 2.28 -5.85 -4.99
N ARG A 60 3.08 -5.10 -4.24
CA ARG A 60 3.75 -3.90 -4.74
C ARG A 60 5.04 -4.29 -5.44
N ILE A 61 5.28 -3.66 -6.58
CA ILE A 61 6.56 -3.63 -7.29
C ILE A 61 7.03 -2.18 -7.41
N THR A 62 8.34 -2.01 -7.38
CA THR A 62 8.98 -0.70 -7.48
C THR A 62 9.54 -0.51 -8.89
N VAL A 63 9.21 0.60 -9.54
CA VAL A 63 9.70 0.94 -10.88
C VAL A 63 10.45 2.26 -10.81
N GLU A 64 11.71 2.26 -11.23
CA GLU A 64 12.48 3.49 -11.43
C GLU A 64 12.22 4.03 -12.83
N THR A 65 11.87 5.31 -12.90
CA THR A 65 11.65 6.03 -14.17
C THR A 65 12.92 6.77 -14.59
N GLU A 66 13.05 7.08 -15.89
CA GLU A 66 14.21 7.77 -16.46
C GLU A 66 14.54 9.10 -15.75
N ASP A 67 13.51 9.79 -15.26
CA ASP A 67 13.64 11.08 -14.56
C ASP A 67 13.99 10.92 -13.07
N GLY A 68 14.40 9.74 -12.63
CA GLY A 68 14.80 9.46 -11.25
C GLY A 68 13.64 9.41 -10.24
N PHE A 69 12.41 9.16 -10.69
CA PHE A 69 11.30 8.85 -9.78
C PHE A 69 11.16 7.36 -9.56
N THR A 70 10.98 7.01 -8.29
CA THR A 70 10.49 5.71 -7.87
C THR A 70 8.97 5.75 -7.87
N GLU A 71 8.35 4.88 -8.67
CA GLU A 71 6.92 4.65 -8.69
C GLU A 71 6.59 3.30 -8.06
N HIS A 72 5.54 3.26 -7.25
CA HIS A 72 5.02 2.03 -6.66
C HIS A 72 3.81 1.57 -7.45
N HIS A 73 3.89 0.36 -8.00
CA HIS A 73 2.85 -0.24 -8.81
C HIS A 73 2.31 -1.47 -8.11
N TYR A 74 1.02 -1.76 -8.28
CA TYR A 74 0.36 -2.87 -7.61
C TYR A 74 -0.29 -3.79 -8.62
N GLY A 75 -0.21 -5.09 -8.37
CA GLY A 75 -0.91 -6.08 -9.19
C GLY A 75 -0.81 -7.50 -8.64
N PRO A 76 -1.65 -8.41 -9.15
CA PRO A 76 -1.59 -9.80 -8.78
C PRO A 76 -0.36 -10.51 -9.36
N ILE A 77 0.19 -11.44 -8.58
CA ILE A 77 1.11 -12.46 -9.08
C ILE A 77 0.33 -13.42 -9.96
N GLU A 78 0.66 -13.50 -11.24
CA GLU A 78 -0.02 -14.42 -12.16
C GLU A 78 0.59 -15.83 -12.10
N ASN A 79 1.93 -15.91 -12.05
CA ASN A 79 2.66 -17.16 -11.93
C ASN A 79 4.09 -16.92 -11.48
N PHE A 80 4.80 -18.00 -11.17
CA PHE A 80 6.20 -17.96 -10.78
C PHE A 80 7.13 -18.42 -11.91
N ARG A 81 8.32 -17.82 -11.93
CA ARG A 81 9.38 -18.06 -12.92
C ARG A 81 10.58 -18.76 -12.29
N ARG A 82 11.19 -19.63 -13.10
CA ARG A 82 12.48 -20.27 -12.88
C ARG A 82 13.64 -19.31 -13.19
N PRO A 83 14.88 -19.65 -12.79
CA PRO A 83 16.07 -18.89 -13.20
C PRO A 83 16.29 -18.83 -14.72
N ASP A 84 15.80 -19.82 -15.47
CA ASP A 84 15.86 -19.84 -16.94
C ASP A 84 14.74 -19.02 -17.62
N GLY A 85 13.91 -18.32 -16.85
CA GLY A 85 12.78 -17.52 -17.32
C GLY A 85 11.50 -18.32 -17.60
N ASN A 86 11.56 -19.66 -17.63
CA ASN A 86 10.37 -20.49 -17.88
C ASN A 86 9.44 -20.51 -16.65
N PHE A 87 8.14 -20.73 -16.88
CA PHE A 87 7.18 -20.84 -15.79
C PHE A 87 7.17 -22.23 -15.13
N TYR A 88 6.81 -22.27 -13.85
CA TYR A 88 6.57 -23.54 -13.18
C TYR A 88 5.19 -24.10 -13.52
N ARG A 89 5.13 -25.38 -13.90
CA ARG A 89 3.88 -26.09 -14.21
C ARG A 89 3.12 -26.59 -12.96
N ARG A 90 3.70 -26.45 -11.77
CA ARG A 90 3.18 -26.94 -10.48
C ARG A 90 3.46 -25.90 -9.40
N ASN A 91 2.77 -25.99 -8.26
CA ASN A 91 3.06 -25.16 -7.09
C ASN A 91 4.47 -25.45 -6.57
N ILE A 92 5.23 -24.39 -6.27
CA ILE A 92 6.64 -24.47 -5.86
C ILE A 92 6.81 -23.74 -4.54
N ALA A 93 7.50 -24.38 -3.59
CA ALA A 93 7.75 -23.82 -2.27
C ALA A 93 8.79 -22.68 -2.29
N LYS A 94 9.72 -22.68 -3.24
CA LYS A 94 10.79 -21.66 -3.38
C LYS A 94 10.93 -21.19 -4.83
N PRO A 95 10.03 -20.32 -5.31
CA PRO A 95 10.16 -19.76 -6.64
C PRO A 95 11.35 -18.80 -6.73
N HIS A 96 11.85 -18.54 -7.94
CA HIS A 96 12.98 -17.60 -8.14
C HIS A 96 12.47 -16.16 -8.32
N ALA A 97 11.48 -15.98 -9.19
CA ALA A 97 10.84 -14.70 -9.48
C ALA A 97 9.34 -14.89 -9.68
N ALA A 98 8.59 -13.79 -9.70
CA ALA A 98 7.16 -13.79 -10.00
C ALA A 98 6.89 -12.94 -11.25
N PHE A 99 5.93 -13.38 -12.05
CA PHE A 99 5.38 -12.56 -13.13
C PHE A 99 4.17 -11.80 -12.58
N VAL A 100 4.30 -10.48 -12.50
CA VAL A 100 3.29 -9.58 -11.93
C VAL A 100 2.61 -8.82 -13.04
N ARG A 101 1.29 -8.67 -12.94
CA ARG A 101 0.47 -7.89 -13.87
C ARG A 101 -0.09 -6.64 -13.18
N PRO A 102 0.71 -5.56 -13.08
CA PRO A 102 0.26 -4.31 -12.48
C PRO A 102 -0.74 -3.57 -13.37
N GLU A 103 -1.57 -2.70 -12.78
CA GLU A 103 -2.62 -2.00 -13.53
C GLU A 103 -2.08 -0.89 -14.46
N TYR A 104 -1.07 -0.13 -14.02
CA TYR A 104 -0.60 1.10 -14.69
C TYR A 104 0.84 1.03 -15.22
N THR A 105 1.39 -0.18 -15.38
CA THR A 105 2.67 -0.41 -16.05
C THR A 105 2.67 -1.77 -16.76
N HIS A 106 3.72 -2.05 -17.53
CA HIS A 106 3.85 -3.32 -18.23
C HIS A 106 4.03 -4.47 -17.24
N SER A 107 3.53 -5.64 -17.64
CA SER A 107 3.79 -6.87 -16.90
C SER A 107 5.29 -7.17 -16.88
N GLN A 108 5.78 -7.59 -15.72
CA GLN A 108 7.21 -7.74 -15.49
C GLN A 108 7.52 -8.95 -14.63
N VAL A 109 8.72 -9.49 -14.83
CA VAL A 109 9.28 -10.56 -13.99
C VAL A 109 10.10 -9.91 -12.90
N VAL A 110 9.70 -10.09 -11.64
CA VAL A 110 10.30 -9.43 -10.49
C VAL A 110 10.85 -10.49 -9.52
N PRO A 111 12.10 -10.36 -9.05
CA PRO A 111 12.63 -11.22 -7.99
C PRO A 111 11.75 -11.17 -6.73
N LEU A 112 11.58 -12.31 -6.05
CA LEU A 112 10.73 -12.34 -4.85
C LEU A 112 11.23 -11.45 -3.71
N ALA A 113 12.53 -11.14 -3.69
CA ALA A 113 13.14 -10.25 -2.70
C ALA A 113 12.65 -8.80 -2.86
N ASP A 114 12.29 -8.41 -4.09
CA ASP A 114 11.87 -7.05 -4.42
C ASP A 114 10.34 -6.88 -4.32
N LEU A 115 9.61 -7.98 -4.07
CA LEU A 115 8.17 -7.95 -3.84
C LEU A 115 7.85 -7.59 -2.39
N ALA A 116 6.88 -6.70 -2.23
CA ALA A 116 6.22 -6.44 -0.96
C ALA A 116 4.74 -6.81 -1.07
N GLU A 117 4.15 -7.40 -0.02
CA GLU A 117 2.70 -7.60 0.04
C GLU A 117 2.01 -6.25 0.08
N GLU A 118 0.95 -6.06 -0.73
CA GLU A 118 0.28 -4.76 -0.85
C GLU A 118 -0.21 -4.23 0.51
N ILE A 119 -0.69 -5.15 1.35
CA ILE A 119 -1.33 -4.82 2.62
C ILE A 119 -0.40 -4.03 3.55
N ASN A 120 0.91 -4.19 3.39
CA ASN A 120 1.90 -3.47 4.18
C ASN A 120 1.90 -1.97 3.94
N ASP A 121 1.36 -1.50 2.81
CA ASP A 121 1.27 -0.08 2.46
C ASP A 121 -0.01 0.59 2.96
N PHE A 122 -0.87 -0.16 3.65
CA PHE A 122 -2.15 0.33 4.15
C PHE A 122 -2.30 0.16 5.67
N GLU A 123 -2.97 1.12 6.30
CA GLU A 123 -3.56 0.95 7.63
C GLU A 123 -5.04 0.58 7.43
N ILE A 124 -5.48 -0.48 8.09
CA ILE A 124 -6.86 -0.96 8.06
C ILE A 124 -7.51 -0.66 9.41
N VAL A 125 -8.55 0.16 9.38
CA VAL A 125 -9.27 0.62 10.57
C VAL A 125 -10.68 0.06 10.53
N THR A 126 -11.10 -0.61 11.59
CA THR A 126 -12.42 -1.25 11.71
C THR A 126 -13.26 -0.69 12.87
N GLU A 127 -12.68 0.18 13.69
CA GLU A 127 -13.39 0.85 14.79
C GLU A 127 -14.43 1.82 14.23
N TRP A 128 -15.71 1.56 14.49
CA TRP A 128 -16.84 2.30 13.91
C TRP A 128 -16.70 3.82 14.02
N ASP A 129 -16.33 4.33 15.21
CA ASP A 129 -16.18 5.77 15.45
C ASP A 129 -15.05 6.38 14.61
N ARG A 130 -13.92 5.69 14.44
CA ARG A 130 -12.85 6.13 13.54
C ARG A 130 -13.24 6.00 12.07
N VAL A 131 -13.95 4.93 11.70
CA VAL A 131 -14.44 4.74 10.32
C VAL A 131 -15.38 5.89 9.94
N HIS A 132 -16.12 6.45 10.89
CA HIS A 132 -17.06 7.54 10.67
C HIS A 132 -16.63 8.90 11.22
N GLU A 133 -15.36 9.04 11.61
CA GLU A 133 -14.77 10.31 12.01
C GLU A 133 -14.89 11.34 10.87
N ASP A 134 -15.28 12.57 11.23
CA ASP A 134 -15.59 13.66 10.30
C ASP A 134 -16.72 13.35 9.31
N GLY A 135 -17.60 12.42 9.71
CA GLY A 135 -18.75 11.92 8.96
C GLY A 135 -19.59 12.99 8.24
N PRO A 136 -20.28 12.62 7.15
CA PRO A 136 -21.08 13.56 6.39
C PRO A 136 -22.11 14.27 7.28
N LYS A 137 -22.25 15.59 7.14
CA LYS A 137 -23.21 16.41 7.90
C LYS A 137 -24.70 16.15 7.56
N HIS A 138 -25.01 15.05 6.88
CA HIS A 138 -26.38 14.66 6.53
C HIS A 138 -26.95 13.65 7.55
N ASN A 139 -28.25 13.40 7.44
CA ASN A 139 -29.13 12.80 8.46
C ASN A 139 -28.70 11.44 9.06
N TYR A 140 -27.82 10.69 8.39
CA TYR A 140 -27.36 9.38 8.88
C TYR A 140 -26.00 9.42 9.59
N GLY A 141 -25.24 10.52 9.54
CA GLY A 141 -23.95 10.68 10.22
C GLY A 141 -22.85 9.67 9.87
N VAL A 142 -23.09 8.77 8.91
CA VAL A 142 -22.20 7.68 8.53
C VAL A 142 -21.70 7.84 7.10
N TYR A 143 -20.48 7.38 6.85
CA TYR A 143 -19.98 7.19 5.50
C TYR A 143 -20.52 5.89 4.91
N GLN A 144 -20.88 5.96 3.64
CA GLN A 144 -21.23 4.79 2.85
C GLN A 144 -19.97 4.13 2.28
N CYS A 145 -20.09 2.86 1.93
CA CYS A 145 -19.06 2.13 1.21
C CYS A 145 -18.80 2.79 -0.15
N ASN A 146 -17.54 3.14 -0.44
CA ASN A 146 -17.07 3.63 -1.73
C ASN A 146 -16.74 2.49 -2.71
N GLY A 147 -17.13 1.27 -2.40
CA GLY A 147 -17.11 0.16 -3.36
C GLY A 147 -18.15 0.35 -4.45
N MET A 148 -18.04 -0.44 -5.51
CA MET A 148 -18.99 -0.44 -6.65
C MET A 148 -20.31 -1.11 -6.29
N HIS A 149 -20.96 -0.67 -5.22
CA HIS A 149 -22.35 -0.99 -4.97
C HIS A 149 -23.23 -0.15 -5.90
N GLY A 150 -24.43 -0.66 -6.20
CA GLY A 150 -25.42 0.07 -6.99
C GLY A 150 -25.92 1.34 -6.28
N PRO A 151 -27.14 1.82 -6.58
CA PRO A 151 -27.61 3.14 -6.13
C PRO A 151 -27.73 3.32 -4.61
N TYR A 152 -27.62 2.25 -3.82
CA TYR A 152 -27.75 2.26 -2.37
C TYR A 152 -26.58 1.49 -1.72
N PRO A 153 -25.39 2.10 -1.63
CA PRO A 153 -24.26 1.48 -0.95
C PRO A 153 -24.55 1.27 0.54
N PRO A 154 -24.14 0.13 1.12
CA PRO A 154 -24.23 -0.10 2.56
C PRO A 154 -23.32 0.88 3.32
N PRO A 155 -23.50 1.06 4.64
CA PRO A 155 -22.53 1.75 5.49
C PRO A 155 -21.13 1.11 5.36
N ALA A 156 -20.10 1.94 5.43
CA ALA A 156 -18.73 1.43 5.49
C ALA A 156 -18.45 0.82 6.87
N THR A 157 -17.77 -0.32 6.90
CA THR A 157 -17.32 -1.00 8.12
C THR A 157 -15.80 -0.92 8.28
N VAL A 158 -15.09 -0.55 7.21
CA VAL A 158 -13.64 -0.46 7.15
C VAL A 158 -13.24 0.89 6.56
N MET A 159 -12.21 1.50 7.15
CA MET A 159 -11.48 2.61 6.56
C MET A 159 -10.06 2.16 6.25
N VAL A 160 -9.65 2.32 5.00
CA VAL A 160 -8.32 2.02 4.49
C VAL A 160 -7.58 3.34 4.31
N ILE A 161 -6.41 3.45 4.92
CA ILE A 161 -5.53 4.61 4.79
C ILE A 161 -4.26 4.18 4.06
N HIS A 162 -3.96 4.80 2.94
CA HIS A 162 -2.70 4.57 2.23
C HIS A 162 -1.57 5.30 2.97
N LYS A 163 -0.64 4.55 3.58
CA LYS A 163 0.36 5.07 4.53
C LYS A 163 1.21 6.20 3.96
N LEU A 164 1.59 6.11 2.68
CA LEU A 164 2.43 7.11 2.04
C LEU A 164 1.70 8.44 1.84
N SER A 165 0.47 8.39 1.31
CA SER A 165 -0.27 9.60 0.94
C SER A 165 -1.18 10.15 2.05
N GLY A 166 -1.49 9.33 3.06
CA GLY A 166 -2.52 9.62 4.06
C GLY A 166 -3.95 9.61 3.52
N GLN A 167 -4.16 9.35 2.22
CA GLN A 167 -5.49 9.28 1.63
C GLN A 167 -6.30 8.14 2.26
N LYS A 168 -7.59 8.42 2.46
CA LYS A 168 -8.52 7.53 3.15
C LYS A 168 -9.64 7.12 2.19
N LYS A 169 -9.92 5.84 2.08
CA LYS A 169 -11.16 5.31 1.49
C LYS A 169 -11.88 4.43 2.48
N ARG A 170 -13.19 4.30 2.29
CA ARG A 170 -14.08 3.58 3.20
C ARG A 170 -14.84 2.53 2.43
N PHE A 171 -14.87 1.31 2.95
CA PHE A 171 -15.45 0.14 2.31
C PHE A 171 -16.32 -0.63 3.32
N CYS A 172 -17.26 -1.42 2.81
CA CYS A 172 -17.78 -2.55 3.57
C CYS A 172 -16.79 -3.73 3.48
N ASP A 173 -16.99 -4.75 4.31
CA ASP A 173 -16.11 -5.92 4.37
C ASP A 173 -15.96 -6.60 3.00
N ASP A 174 -17.06 -6.74 2.25
CA ASP A 174 -17.06 -7.37 0.92
C ASP A 174 -16.24 -6.59 -0.12
N CYS A 175 -16.21 -5.26 -0.01
CA CYS A 175 -15.48 -4.39 -0.94
C CYS A 175 -14.04 -4.10 -0.50
N ASN A 176 -13.64 -4.50 0.72
CA ASN A 176 -12.27 -4.36 1.20
C ASN A 176 -11.35 -5.43 0.56
N THR A 177 -11.24 -5.39 -0.76
CA THR A 177 -10.41 -6.31 -1.54
C THR A 177 -9.02 -5.70 -1.80
N PRO A 178 -7.98 -6.53 -2.02
CA PRO A 178 -6.66 -6.02 -2.40
C PRO A 178 -6.69 -5.12 -3.63
N GLN A 179 -7.55 -5.41 -4.61
CA GLN A 179 -7.71 -4.57 -5.80
C GLN A 179 -8.24 -3.17 -5.46
N GLN A 180 -9.23 -3.06 -4.59
CA GLN A 180 -9.78 -1.76 -4.18
C GLN A 180 -8.79 -0.94 -3.36
N ARG A 181 -7.97 -1.62 -2.53
CA ARG A 181 -6.87 -0.97 -1.79
C ARG A 181 -5.76 -0.49 -2.72
N ALA A 182 -5.33 -1.34 -3.66
CA ALA A 182 -4.38 -0.96 -4.70
C ALA A 182 -4.87 0.27 -5.49
N GLY A 183 -6.16 0.31 -5.86
CA GLY A 183 -6.76 1.46 -6.53
C GLY A 183 -6.67 2.78 -5.74
N LEU A 184 -6.60 2.74 -4.40
CA LEU A 184 -6.30 3.94 -3.58
C LEU A 184 -4.83 4.38 -3.72
N ALA A 185 -3.88 3.45 -3.72
CA ALA A 185 -2.49 3.79 -3.96
C ALA A 185 -2.24 4.25 -5.40
N ASP A 186 -2.98 3.71 -6.37
CA ASP A 186 -2.92 4.12 -7.77
C ASP A 186 -3.46 5.54 -7.99
N GLU A 187 -4.49 5.96 -7.26
CA GLU A 187 -4.93 7.37 -7.24
C GLU A 187 -3.80 8.29 -6.76
N ALA A 188 -3.08 7.92 -5.69
CA ALA A 188 -1.92 8.66 -5.21
C ALA A 188 -0.80 8.72 -6.27
N LEU A 189 -0.56 7.62 -7.00
CA LEU A 189 0.38 7.60 -8.12
C LEU A 189 -0.05 8.53 -9.25
N HIS A 190 -1.34 8.61 -9.56
CA HIS A 190 -1.85 9.52 -10.58
C HIS A 190 -1.60 10.98 -10.20
N TYR A 191 -1.84 11.36 -8.94
CA TYR A 191 -1.46 12.69 -8.44
C TYR A 191 0.04 12.95 -8.55
N GLN A 192 0.88 11.98 -8.19
CA GLN A 192 2.34 12.09 -8.34
C GLN A 192 2.75 12.33 -9.81
N ARG A 193 2.16 11.59 -10.75
CA ARG A 193 2.44 11.74 -12.19
C ARG A 193 2.00 13.10 -12.71
N ASN A 194 0.82 13.57 -12.32
CA ASN A 194 0.32 14.87 -12.76
C ASN A 194 1.10 16.05 -12.13
N ALA A 195 1.64 15.86 -10.93
CA ALA A 195 2.45 16.86 -10.23
C ALA A 195 3.96 16.74 -10.53
N LYS A 196 4.38 15.86 -11.44
CA LYS A 196 5.79 15.51 -11.65
C LYS A 196 6.69 16.73 -11.87
N GLN A 197 6.24 17.69 -12.68
CA GLN A 197 6.99 18.91 -12.97
C GLN A 197 7.26 19.73 -11.71
N MET A 198 6.22 20.01 -10.91
CA MET A 198 6.36 20.74 -9.65
C MET A 198 7.29 20.02 -8.65
N ILE A 199 7.20 18.69 -8.59
CA ILE A 199 8.08 17.89 -7.72
C ILE A 199 9.54 18.02 -8.18
N LEU A 200 9.81 17.97 -9.49
CA LEU A 200 11.15 18.14 -10.04
C LEU A 200 11.72 19.54 -9.80
N GLU A 201 10.89 20.58 -9.99
CA GLU A 201 11.28 21.97 -9.74
C GLU A 201 11.65 22.18 -8.27
N LEU A 202 10.85 21.68 -7.33
CA LEU A 202 11.15 21.76 -5.90
C LEU A 202 12.31 20.86 -5.45
N ARG A 203 12.62 19.79 -6.19
CA ARG A 203 13.84 19.01 -5.96
C ARG A 203 15.09 19.78 -6.39
N ALA A 204 15.00 20.51 -7.51
CA ALA A 204 16.09 21.31 -8.04
C ALA A 204 16.32 22.58 -7.21
N ASP A 205 15.23 23.27 -6.83
CA ASP A 205 15.26 24.46 -5.98
C ASP A 205 14.12 24.41 -4.94
N PRO A 206 14.42 23.96 -3.71
CA PRO A 206 13.45 23.94 -2.62
C PRO A 206 12.91 25.31 -2.21
N THR A 207 13.60 26.41 -2.55
CA THR A 207 13.24 27.76 -2.07
C THR A 207 12.07 28.38 -2.81
N LEU A 208 11.67 27.81 -3.95
CA LEU A 208 10.53 28.26 -4.76
C LEU A 208 9.22 28.35 -3.95
N ILE A 209 9.04 27.49 -2.94
CA ILE A 209 7.85 27.48 -2.07
C ILE A 209 7.80 28.64 -1.06
N THR A 210 8.93 29.30 -0.82
CA THR A 210 9.08 30.38 0.20
C THR A 210 9.16 31.78 -0.39
N GLY A 211 8.98 31.93 -1.71
CA GLY A 211 8.97 33.23 -2.37
C GLY A 211 7.84 34.18 -1.92
N PRO A 212 7.80 35.41 -2.46
CA PRO A 212 6.85 36.44 -2.06
C PRO A 212 5.39 35.95 -2.12
N ARG A 213 4.54 36.51 -1.27
CA ARG A 213 3.09 36.28 -1.30
C ARG A 213 2.43 37.28 -2.23
N THR A 214 1.40 36.86 -2.94
CA THR A 214 0.50 37.73 -3.69
C THR A 214 -0.02 38.84 -2.78
N ASP A 215 0.09 40.07 -3.27
CA ASP A 215 -0.62 41.18 -2.65
C ASP A 215 -2.12 40.93 -2.81
N LEU A 216 -2.83 40.82 -1.69
CA LEU A 216 -4.28 40.60 -1.67
C LEU A 216 -5.06 41.74 -2.35
N ARG A 217 -4.43 42.90 -2.58
CA ARG A 217 -4.99 44.02 -3.36
C ARG A 217 -4.94 43.77 -4.87
N GLU A 218 -4.06 42.90 -5.33
CA GLU A 218 -3.83 42.52 -6.73
C GLU A 218 -4.29 41.06 -6.96
N MET A 219 -5.48 40.73 -6.46
CA MET A 219 -6.04 39.37 -6.35
C MET A 219 -6.18 38.56 -7.66
N TRP A 220 -5.78 39.12 -8.79
CA TRP A 220 -5.88 38.52 -10.12
C TRP A 220 -4.61 37.79 -10.57
N GLU A 221 -3.45 38.03 -9.92
CA GLU A 221 -2.19 37.37 -10.26
C GLU A 221 -1.60 36.66 -9.02
N LYS A 222 -1.46 35.34 -9.11
CA LYS A 222 -0.78 34.53 -8.10
C LYS A 222 0.72 34.56 -8.33
N THR A 223 1.51 34.74 -7.27
CA THR A 223 2.96 34.50 -7.37
C THR A 223 3.21 33.01 -7.57
N ASP A 224 4.32 32.66 -8.23
CA ASP A 224 4.71 31.26 -8.41
C ASP A 224 4.82 30.53 -7.05
N ALA A 225 5.32 31.21 -6.04
CA ALA A 225 5.44 30.66 -4.69
C ALA A 225 4.07 30.34 -4.06
N ASP A 226 3.04 31.14 -4.30
CA ASP A 226 1.68 30.82 -3.84
C ASP A 226 1.11 29.57 -4.53
N VAL A 227 1.44 29.34 -5.80
CA VAL A 227 1.04 28.11 -6.51
C VAL A 227 1.66 26.88 -5.84
N TYR A 228 2.96 26.92 -5.52
CA TYR A 228 3.63 25.82 -4.81
C TYR A 228 3.07 25.60 -3.40
N ARG A 229 2.73 26.67 -2.67
CA ARG A 229 2.15 26.57 -1.33
C ARG A 229 0.75 25.96 -1.34
N GLU A 230 -0.12 26.44 -2.24
CA GLU A 230 -1.46 25.86 -2.40
C GLU A 230 -1.38 24.38 -2.77
N TRP A 231 -0.48 24.03 -3.69
CA TRP A 231 -0.21 22.64 -4.02
C TRP A 231 0.28 21.82 -2.81
N ALA A 232 1.21 22.36 -2.02
CA ALA A 232 1.73 21.71 -0.82
C ALA A 232 0.69 21.53 0.31
N GLU A 233 -0.34 22.38 0.37
CA GLU A 233 -1.48 22.16 1.27
C GLU A 233 -2.37 21.00 0.82
N VAL A 234 -2.57 20.84 -0.49
CA VAL A 234 -3.41 19.77 -1.04
C VAL A 234 -2.68 18.43 -1.10
N PHE A 235 -1.39 18.45 -1.43
CA PHE A 235 -0.56 17.26 -1.66
C PHE A 235 0.72 17.25 -0.81
N PRO A 236 0.62 17.35 0.53
CA PRO A 236 1.80 17.47 1.39
C PRO A 236 2.79 16.30 1.27
N TRP A 237 2.30 15.09 0.94
CA TRP A 237 3.14 13.91 0.75
C TRP A 237 3.97 13.90 -0.54
N LEU A 238 3.66 14.79 -1.50
CA LEU A 238 4.41 14.93 -2.74
C LEU A 238 5.53 15.98 -2.63
N VAL A 239 5.51 16.81 -1.58
CA VAL A 239 6.51 17.86 -1.38
C VAL A 239 7.86 17.24 -1.01
N PRO A 240 8.95 17.50 -1.76
CA PRO A 240 10.28 17.02 -1.40
C PRO A 240 10.69 17.49 0.01
N ALA A 241 11.34 16.61 0.79
CA ALA A 241 11.65 16.88 2.20
C ALA A 241 12.36 18.23 2.46
N PRO A 242 13.36 18.66 1.66
CA PRO A 242 13.96 19.98 1.85
C PRO A 242 12.96 21.14 1.68
N ALA A 243 12.06 21.06 0.70
CA ALA A 243 11.03 22.07 0.46
C ALA A 243 9.95 22.04 1.54
N ALA A 244 9.58 20.85 2.03
CA ALA A 244 8.60 20.68 3.11
C ALA A 244 9.07 21.35 4.42
N GLU A 245 10.36 21.20 4.76
CA GLU A 245 10.96 21.87 5.93
C GLU A 245 10.98 23.39 5.81
N LEU A 246 11.35 23.91 4.64
CA LEU A 246 11.30 25.36 4.38
C LEU A 246 9.87 25.88 4.46
N TYR A 247 8.91 25.16 3.90
CA TYR A 247 7.50 25.57 3.94
C TYR A 247 6.93 25.55 5.36
N LYS A 248 7.32 24.56 6.17
CA LYS A 248 6.93 24.51 7.57
C LYS A 248 7.43 25.73 8.35
N LYS A 249 8.71 26.08 8.21
CA LYS A 249 9.31 27.27 8.84
C LYS A 249 8.60 28.55 8.40
N TRP A 250 8.37 28.69 7.10
CA TRP A 250 7.63 29.82 6.55
C TRP A 250 6.22 29.94 7.17
N LYS A 251 5.48 28.84 7.31
CA LYS A 251 4.15 28.83 7.97
C LYS A 251 4.22 29.29 9.43
N GLU A 252 5.26 28.90 10.16
CA GLU A 252 5.48 29.31 11.54
C GLU A 252 5.77 30.82 11.64
N GLU A 253 6.63 31.35 10.77
CA GLU A 253 6.95 32.79 10.71
C GLU A 253 5.75 33.66 10.34
N GLN A 254 4.90 33.20 9.40
CA GLN A 254 3.69 33.91 9.03
C GLN A 254 2.66 33.94 10.16
N ARG A 255 2.51 32.83 10.91
CA ARG A 255 1.63 32.79 12.09
C ARG A 255 2.13 33.72 13.20
N ALA A 256 3.45 33.76 13.43
CA ALA A 256 4.05 34.66 14.39
C ALA A 256 3.85 36.14 13.99
N SER A 257 3.99 36.46 12.71
CA SER A 257 3.81 37.83 12.18
C SER A 257 2.35 38.29 12.20
N ALA A 258 1.39 37.37 12.00
CA ALA A 258 -0.04 37.69 12.08
C ALA A 258 -0.56 37.82 13.53
N ALA A 259 0.18 37.31 14.51
CA ALA A 259 -0.15 37.40 15.93
C ALA A 259 0.51 38.57 16.66
N ALA A 260 1.46 39.26 16.01
CA ALA A 260 2.17 40.45 16.51
C ALA A 260 1.49 41.73 16.02
#